data_AF-A0A8M1MSG7-F1
#
_entry.id   AF-A0A8M1MSG7-F1
#
_cell.length_a   1.000
_cell.length_b   1.000
_cell.length_c   1.000
_cell.angle_alpha   90.00
_cell.angle_beta   90.00
_cell.angle_gamma   90.00
#
_symmetry.space_group_name_H-M   'P 1'
#
loop_
_entity.id
_entity.type
_entity.pdbx_description
1 polymer ?
#
loop_
_entity_poly.entity_id
_entity_poly.type
_entity_poly.pdbx_seq_one_letter_code
_entity_poly.pdbx_strand_id
1 'polypeptide(L)'
;MGAQGAGCHTLCLCRHYETFTNCTEVETNVVGCYWPNPLAQGFISGVHRQFFANCTVDRTHWEDPPDEVLIPLIAVPVLLTVAMAGLVVWRSKRPDQLL
;
A
#
# COMPACT_ATOMS: atom_id res chain seq x y z
N MET A 1 -9.22 -2.99 -22.57
CA MET A 1 -10.63 -3.41 -22.39
C MET A 1 -10.71 -4.36 -21.20
N GLY A 2 -11.04 -3.86 -20.01
CA GLY A 2 -11.23 -4.69 -18.82
C GLY A 2 -12.65 -5.26 -18.80
N ALA A 3 -12.78 -6.58 -18.83
CA ALA A 3 -14.07 -7.25 -18.74
C ALA A 3 -14.59 -7.14 -17.29
N GLN A 4 -15.60 -6.31 -17.07
CA GLN A 4 -16.33 -6.25 -15.81
C GLN A 4 -17.31 -7.44 -15.76
N GLY A 5 -16.82 -8.60 -15.32
CA GLY A 5 -17.67 -9.73 -14.93
C GLY A 5 -18.32 -9.47 -13.57
N ALA A 6 -19.55 -9.93 -13.37
CA ALA A 6 -20.36 -9.75 -12.14
C ALA A 6 -19.71 -10.24 -10.82
N GLY A 7 -18.54 -10.91 -10.88
CA GLY A 7 -17.76 -11.38 -9.73
C GLY A 7 -16.77 -10.37 -9.14
N CYS A 8 -16.60 -9.18 -9.73
CA CYS A 8 -15.60 -8.20 -9.29
C CYS A 8 -16.13 -7.12 -8.32
N HIS A 9 -17.34 -7.28 -7.78
CA HIS A 9 -17.88 -6.33 -6.79
C HIS A 9 -17.35 -6.68 -5.39
N THR A 10 -16.27 -6.01 -4.97
CA THR A 10 -15.59 -6.20 -3.68
C THR A 10 -16.56 -6.12 -2.48
N LEU A 11 -17.57 -5.25 -2.54
CA LEU A 11 -18.48 -4.99 -1.42
C LEU A 11 -19.36 -6.19 -1.05
N CYS A 12 -19.85 -6.96 -2.02
CA CYS A 12 -20.71 -8.12 -1.77
C CYS A 12 -19.91 -9.30 -1.22
N LEU A 13 -18.70 -9.51 -1.72
CA LEU A 13 -17.83 -10.59 -1.26
C LEU A 13 -17.31 -10.37 0.16
N CYS A 14 -16.98 -9.13 0.55
CA CYS A 14 -16.54 -8.83 1.93
C CYS A 14 -17.58 -9.29 2.99
N ARG A 15 -18.88 -9.07 2.72
CA ARG A 15 -19.97 -9.53 3.59
C ARG A 15 -20.00 -11.04 3.75
N HIS A 16 -19.77 -11.79 2.67
CA HIS A 16 -19.73 -13.26 2.72
C HIS A 16 -18.47 -13.78 3.43
N TYR A 17 -17.31 -13.12 3.25
CA TYR A 17 -16.08 -13.46 3.96
C TYR A 17 -16.19 -13.23 5.47
N GLU A 18 -16.84 -12.14 5.89
CA GLU A 18 -17.16 -11.85 7.29
C GLU A 18 -18.00 -12.97 7.92
N THR A 19 -19.11 -13.35 7.28
CA THR A 19 -19.95 -14.44 7.77
C THR A 19 -19.22 -15.78 7.80
N PHE A 20 -18.47 -16.09 6.74
CA PHE A 20 -17.68 -17.32 6.66
C PHE A 20 -16.63 -17.38 7.79
N THR A 21 -15.89 -16.30 7.99
CA THR A 21 -14.86 -16.20 9.04
C THR A 21 -15.47 -16.41 10.42
N ASN A 22 -16.55 -15.69 10.73
CA ASN A 22 -17.24 -15.79 12.02
C ASN A 22 -17.78 -17.22 12.27
N CYS A 23 -18.43 -17.83 11.29
CA CYS A 23 -18.88 -19.22 11.39
C CYS A 23 -17.70 -20.19 11.61
N THR A 24 -16.64 -20.07 10.82
CA THR A 24 -15.49 -20.97 10.96
C THR A 24 -14.74 -20.79 12.27
N GLU A 25 -14.64 -19.56 12.78
CA GLU A 25 -14.03 -19.26 14.08
C GLU A 25 -14.83 -19.93 15.22
N VAL A 26 -16.15 -19.79 15.22
CA VAL A 26 -17.04 -20.45 16.20
C VAL A 26 -16.87 -21.97 16.15
N GLU A 27 -16.94 -22.57 14.95
CA GLU A 27 -16.78 -24.01 14.81
C GLU A 27 -15.40 -24.49 15.27
N THR A 28 -14.33 -23.77 14.92
CA THR A 28 -12.97 -24.11 15.38
C THR A 28 -12.84 -24.03 16.90
N ASN A 29 -13.51 -23.07 17.55
CA ASN A 29 -13.55 -22.97 19.00
C ASN A 29 -14.30 -24.16 19.63
N VAL A 30 -15.40 -24.62 19.01
CA VAL A 30 -16.16 -25.79 19.46
C VAL A 30 -15.33 -27.08 19.34
N VAL A 31 -14.62 -27.28 18.23
CA VAL A 31 -13.78 -28.47 18.03
C VAL A 31 -12.38 -28.36 18.66
N GLY A 32 -12.07 -27.26 19.34
CA GLY A 32 -10.78 -27.02 19.99
C GLY A 32 -9.60 -26.82 19.03
N CYS A 33 -9.87 -26.43 17.78
CA CYS A 33 -8.86 -26.13 16.78
C CYS A 33 -8.56 -24.62 16.74
N TYR A 34 -7.34 -24.25 16.34
CA TYR A 34 -6.98 -22.85 16.17
C TYR A 34 -7.48 -22.30 14.83
N TRP A 35 -7.89 -21.02 14.83
CA TRP A 35 -8.20 -20.26 13.63
C TRP A 35 -7.11 -19.19 13.41
N PRO A 36 -6.57 -19.02 12.19
CA PRO A 36 -6.85 -19.77 10.96
C PRO A 36 -6.14 -21.13 10.93
N ASN A 37 -6.67 -22.06 10.12
CA ASN A 37 -6.09 -23.40 9.90
C ASN A 37 -5.89 -23.70 8.39
N PRO A 38 -5.10 -24.73 8.03
CA PRO A 38 -4.83 -25.06 6.63
C PRO A 38 -6.09 -25.37 5.80
N LEU A 39 -7.15 -25.87 6.43
CA LEU A 39 -8.43 -26.16 5.79
C LEU A 39 -9.17 -24.87 5.41
N ALA A 40 -9.18 -23.87 6.30
CA ALA A 40 -9.70 -22.52 6.01
C ALA A 40 -8.90 -21.83 4.90
N GLN A 41 -7.57 -21.93 4.91
CA GLN A 41 -6.72 -21.36 3.86
C GLN A 41 -6.98 -22.00 2.49
N GLY A 42 -7.15 -23.32 2.44
CA GLY A 42 -7.51 -24.05 1.22
C GLY A 42 -8.88 -23.63 0.67
N PHE A 43 -9.87 -23.47 1.55
CA PHE A 43 -11.20 -23.00 1.15
C PHE A 43 -11.17 -21.56 0.61
N ILE A 44 -10.54 -20.64 1.33
CA ILE A 44 -10.41 -19.22 0.94
C ILE A 44 -9.70 -19.09 -0.41
N SER A 45 -8.59 -19.82 -0.60
CA SER A 45 -7.86 -19.80 -1.88
C SER A 45 -8.65 -20.40 -3.04
N GLY A 46 -9.44 -21.46 -2.79
CA GLY A 46 -10.35 -22.04 -3.77
C GLY A 46 -11.45 -21.08 -4.21
N VAL A 47 -12.12 -20.42 -3.25
CA VAL A 47 -13.12 -19.38 -3.51
C VAL A 47 -12.47 -18.22 -4.28
N HIS A 48 -11.29 -17.74 -3.87
CA HIS A 48 -10.59 -16.69 -4.59
C HIS A 48 -10.31 -17.08 -6.05
N ARG A 49 -9.85 -18.30 -6.30
CA ARG A 49 -9.56 -18.80 -7.64
C ARG A 49 -10.84 -18.99 -8.47
N GLN A 50 -11.94 -19.40 -7.87
CA GLN A 50 -13.21 -19.63 -8.59
C GLN A 50 -13.91 -18.33 -8.97
N PHE A 51 -13.95 -17.33 -8.08
CA PHE A 51 -14.70 -16.09 -8.29
C PHE A 51 -13.86 -14.97 -8.91
N PHE A 52 -12.54 -14.92 -8.64
CA PHE A 52 -11.66 -13.85 -9.11
C PHE A 52 -10.62 -14.28 -10.15
N ALA A 53 -10.72 -15.48 -10.74
CA ALA A 53 -9.80 -15.95 -11.78
C ALA A 53 -9.63 -14.96 -12.96
N ASN A 54 -10.68 -14.20 -13.29
CA ASN A 54 -10.70 -13.23 -14.39
C ASN A 54 -10.74 -11.78 -13.91
N CYS A 55 -10.56 -11.54 -12.61
CA CYS A 55 -10.48 -10.19 -12.07
C CYS A 55 -9.01 -9.74 -12.08
N THR A 56 -8.72 -8.72 -12.87
CA THR A 56 -7.43 -8.02 -12.74
C THR A 56 -7.48 -7.24 -11.43
N VAL A 57 -6.65 -7.61 -10.47
CA VAL A 57 -6.41 -6.77 -9.31
C VAL A 57 -5.69 -5.54 -9.84
N ASP A 58 -6.38 -4.41 -9.92
CA ASP A 58 -5.73 -3.12 -10.12
C ASP A 58 -5.01 -2.79 -8.81
N ARG A 59 -3.88 -3.47 -8.60
CA ARG A 59 -2.92 -3.04 -7.62
C ARG A 59 -2.33 -1.78 -8.21
N THR A 60 -2.90 -0.64 -7.83
CA THR A 60 -2.17 0.61 -7.85
C THR A 60 -0.79 0.30 -7.28
N HIS A 61 0.20 0.30 -8.15
CA HIS A 61 1.57 -0.11 -7.84
C HIS A 61 2.14 0.99 -6.94
N TRP A 62 1.91 0.83 -5.62
CA TRP A 62 2.51 1.65 -4.57
C TRP A 62 3.96 1.20 -4.39
N GLU A 63 4.73 1.24 -5.46
CA GLU A 63 6.15 1.01 -5.44
C GLU A 63 6.81 2.38 -5.38
N ASP A 64 7.83 2.52 -4.54
CA ASP A 64 8.61 3.74 -4.49
C ASP A 64 9.18 4.00 -5.89
N PRO A 65 9.22 5.28 -6.34
CA PRO A 65 9.83 5.60 -7.62
C PRO A 65 11.28 5.11 -7.63
N PRO A 66 11.81 4.68 -8.79
CA PRO A 66 13.18 4.17 -8.89
C PRO A 66 14.19 5.14 -8.27
N ASP A 67 15.23 4.61 -7.63
CA ASP A 67 16.24 5.38 -6.87
C ASP A 67 16.85 6.54 -7.68
N GLU A 68 16.97 6.37 -8.99
CA GLU A 68 17.45 7.39 -9.93
C GLU A 68 16.63 8.67 -9.93
N VAL A 69 15.34 8.60 -9.59
CA VAL A 69 14.42 9.74 -9.49
C VAL A 69 14.27 10.20 -8.04
N LEU A 70 14.23 9.26 -7.10
CA LEU A 70 14.04 9.55 -5.68
C LEU A 70 15.20 10.35 -5.08
N ILE A 71 16.45 9.96 -5.38
CA ILE A 71 17.65 10.60 -4.84
C ILE A 71 17.77 12.08 -5.27
N PRO A 72 17.70 12.45 -6.56
CA PRO A 72 17.79 13.86 -6.94
C PRO A 72 16.62 14.69 -6.41
N LEU A 73 15.42 14.10 -6.27
CA LEU A 73 14.27 14.79 -5.70
C LEU A 73 14.50 15.22 -4.23
N ILE A 74 15.28 14.45 -3.47
CA ILE A 74 15.69 14.79 -2.10
C ILE A 74 16.90 15.73 -2.10
N ALA A 75 17.90 15.46 -2.95
CA ALA A 75 19.15 16.22 -2.96
C ALA A 75 18.97 17.67 -3.41
N VAL A 76 18.15 17.93 -4.43
CA VAL A 76 17.90 19.28 -4.96
C VAL A 76 17.39 20.26 -3.90
N PRO A 77 16.29 20.00 -3.15
CA PRO A 77 15.81 20.92 -2.13
C PRO A 77 16.81 21.11 -0.97
N VAL A 78 17.57 20.08 -0.60
CA VAL A 78 18.63 20.21 0.43
C VAL A 78 19.76 21.12 -0.05
N LEU A 79 20.24 20.95 -1.28
CA LEU A 79 21.28 21.81 -1.85
C LEU A 79 20.80 23.26 -2.00
N LEU A 80 19.54 23.45 -2.43
CA LEU A 80 18.93 24.78 -2.55
C LEU A 80 18.83 25.48 -1.20
N THR A 81 18.39 24.79 -0.14
CA THR A 81 18.29 25.38 1.20
C THR A 81 19.66 25.79 1.74
N VAL A 82 20.69 24.95 1.58
CA VAL A 82 22.07 25.27 1.98
C VAL A 82 22.61 26.46 1.19
N ALA A 83 22.39 26.49 -0.13
CA ALA A 83 22.83 27.59 -0.98
C ALA A 83 22.16 28.92 -0.59
N MET A 84 20.85 28.90 -0.34
CA MET A 84 20.10 30.08 0.12
C MET A 84 20.59 30.57 1.48
N ALA A 85 20.80 29.66 2.44
CA ALA A 85 21.36 30.01 3.75
C ALA A 85 22.75 30.63 3.63
N GLY A 86 23.64 30.04 2.80
CA GLY A 86 24.97 30.58 2.52
C GLY A 86 24.92 31.96 1.88
N LEU A 87 24.00 32.16 0.92
CA LEU A 87 23.81 33.45 0.25
C LEU A 87 23.29 34.53 1.20
N VAL A 88 22.38 34.18 2.11
CA VAL A 88 21.90 35.08 3.17
C VAL A 88 23.05 35.50 4.09
N VAL A 89 23.84 34.54 4.59
CA VAL A 89 24.99 34.81 5.46
C VAL A 89 26.04 35.68 4.76
N TRP A 90 26.27 35.44 3.48
CA TRP A 90 27.20 36.25 2.71
C TRP A 90 26.69 37.68 2.48
N ARG A 91 25.40 37.82 2.15
CA ARG A 91 24.76 39.13 1.95
C ARG A 91 24.60 39.90 3.25
N SER A 92 24.49 39.26 4.40
CA SER A 92 24.44 39.94 5.70
C SER A 92 25.83 40.36 6.18
N LYS A 93 26.90 39.64 5.84
CA LYS A 93 28.28 40.07 6.15
C LYS A 93 28.84 41.18 5.25
N ARG A 94 28.41 41.25 3.98
CA ARG A 94 28.81 42.30 3.03
C ARG A 94 28.52 43.74 3.52
N PRO A 95 27.35 44.09 4.09
CA PRO A 95 27.07 45.44 4.58
C PRO A 95 27.83 45.77 5.88
N ASP A 96 28.09 44.79 6.75
CA ASP A 96 28.90 44.99 7.97
C ASP A 96 30.39 45.25 7.69
N GLN A 97 30.90 44.83 6.52
CA GLN A 97 32.31 45.05 6.14
C GLN A 97 32.54 46.36 5.35
N LEU A 98 31.47 47.06 4.96
CA LEU A 98 31.51 48.31 4.18
C LEU A 98 31.13 49.55 5.01
N LEU A 99 30.90 49.40 6.33
CA LEU A 99 30.59 50.47 7.26
C LEU A 99 31.74 50.70 8.26
#